data_AF-A0A973CIN3-F1
#
_entry.id   AF-A0A973CIN3-F1
#
_cell.length_a   1.000
_cell.length_b   1.000
_cell.length_c   1.000
_cell.angle_alpha   90.00
_cell.angle_beta   90.00
_cell.angle_gamma   90.00
#
_symmetry.space_group_name_H-M   'P 1'
#
loop_
_entity.id
_entity.type
_entity.pdbx_description
1 polymer ?
#
loop_
_entity_poly.entity_id
_entity_poly.type
_entity_poly.pdbx_seq_one_letter_code
_entity_poly.pdbx_strand_id
1 'polypeptide(L)'
;MIAASPIFTKDLPELNNKAIGKTVVIGWCSELPPTDFELLGVIKLSPEDLDAESNSHPSWEFLVNSCLHGMGYDMTEESTDSRDENCSLDIKVIDIDDRFALIVECFDEQIIAEFQELGFDGNGYTWCGILESIARFISEDKAREILHTPEADNAMAIHNSKEYLEEIASKIRHAFEDSEYMKIVVQGADPEYIE
;
A
#
# COMPACT_ATOMS: atom_id res chain seq x y z
N MET A 1 -15.38 2.22 7.55
CA MET A 1 -15.55 3.63 7.99
C MET A 1 -14.40 3.91 8.94
N ILE A 2 -13.39 4.67 8.48
CA ILE A 2 -12.19 4.98 9.26
C ILE A 2 -12.51 6.20 10.14
N ALA A 3 -12.26 6.11 11.44
CA ALA A 3 -12.43 7.22 12.37
C ALA A 3 -11.08 7.60 12.97
N ALA A 4 -10.37 8.54 12.36
CA ALA A 4 -9.24 9.21 13.00
C ALA A 4 -9.79 10.28 13.95
N SER A 5 -9.49 10.19 15.25
CA SER A 5 -9.87 11.20 16.24
C SER A 5 -8.61 11.82 16.84
N PRO A 6 -8.44 13.15 16.81
CA PRO A 6 -7.32 13.81 17.46
C PRO A 6 -7.43 13.66 18.98
N ILE A 7 -6.33 13.26 19.63
CA ILE A 7 -6.20 13.30 21.08
C ILE A 7 -5.32 14.49 21.43
N PHE A 8 -5.91 15.48 22.09
CA PHE A 8 -5.16 16.63 22.56
C PHE A 8 -4.38 16.23 23.83
N THR A 9 -3.15 16.71 23.95
CA THR A 9 -2.23 16.40 25.06
C THR A 9 -2.80 16.71 26.46
N LYS A 10 -3.80 17.59 26.56
CA LYS A 10 -4.55 17.83 27.81
C LYS A 10 -5.29 16.60 28.33
N ASP A 11 -5.61 15.66 27.44
CA ASP A 11 -6.38 14.44 27.71
C ASP A 11 -5.46 13.23 27.98
N LEU A 12 -4.13 13.41 27.95
CA LEU A 12 -3.12 12.38 28.27
C LEU A 12 -2.13 12.89 29.33
N PRO A 13 -2.44 12.70 30.63
CA PRO A 13 -1.66 13.27 31.75
C PRO A 13 -0.18 12.84 31.76
N GLU A 14 0.12 11.66 31.22
CA GLU A 14 1.47 11.08 31.23
C GLU A 14 2.41 11.78 30.23
N LEU A 15 1.88 12.36 29.15
CA LEU A 15 2.65 13.14 28.17
C LEU A 15 2.89 14.60 28.61
N ASN A 16 2.12 15.08 29.59
CA ASN A 16 2.11 16.46 30.02
C ASN A 16 3.39 16.87 30.80
N ASN A 17 4.12 15.90 31.37
CA ASN A 17 5.27 16.18 32.24
C ASN A 17 6.61 16.40 31.51
N LYS A 18 6.66 16.33 30.18
CA LYS A 18 7.90 16.55 29.39
C LYS A 18 7.76 17.50 28.19
N ALA A 19 6.56 17.98 27.89
CA ALA A 19 6.32 18.83 26.72
C ALA A 19 6.58 20.32 27.05
N ILE A 20 7.77 20.82 26.72
CA ILE A 20 8.02 22.27 26.57
C ILE A 20 7.55 22.67 25.17
N GLY A 21 6.28 23.07 25.07
CA GLY A 21 5.64 23.54 23.83
C GLY A 21 4.32 22.81 23.50
N LYS A 22 3.52 23.42 22.63
CA LYS A 22 2.25 22.85 22.15
C LYS A 22 2.53 21.76 21.10
N THR A 23 2.76 20.54 21.58
CA THR A 23 2.97 19.34 20.75
C THR A 23 1.63 18.72 20.39
N VAL A 24 1.43 18.39 19.10
CA VAL A 24 0.29 17.60 18.62
C VAL A 24 0.76 16.16 18.39
N VAL A 25 0.00 15.21 18.94
CA VAL A 25 0.29 13.78 18.84
C VAL A 25 -0.77 13.16 17.94
N ILE A 26 -0.35 12.52 16.85
CA ILE A 26 -1.24 11.81 15.94
C ILE A 26 -1.06 10.32 16.20
N GLY A 27 -2.15 9.66 16.60
CA GLY A 27 -2.17 8.23 16.85
C GLY A 27 -3.26 7.55 16.03
N TRP A 28 -3.04 6.28 15.72
CA TRP A 28 -4.03 5.40 15.12
C TRP A 28 -4.66 4.52 16.20
N CYS A 29 -5.94 4.21 16.02
CA CYS A 29 -6.63 3.19 16.80
C CYS A 29 -7.55 2.38 15.88
N SER A 30 -7.49 1.06 16.03
CA SER A 30 -8.28 0.11 15.25
C SER A 30 -9.68 -0.15 15.83
N GLU A 31 -9.96 0.25 17.08
CA GLU A 31 -11.21 -0.06 17.78
C GLU A 31 -11.79 1.14 18.57
N LEU A 32 -13.11 1.14 18.79
CA LEU A 32 -13.81 2.11 19.65
C LEU A 32 -14.60 1.39 20.76
N PRO A 33 -14.41 1.72 22.05
CA PRO A 33 -13.53 2.76 22.60
C PRO A 33 -12.05 2.31 22.57
N PRO A 34 -11.11 3.26 22.42
CA PRO A 34 -9.72 2.91 22.21
C PRO A 34 -9.08 2.35 23.49
N THR A 35 -8.57 1.13 23.43
CA THR A 35 -7.79 0.51 24.52
C THR A 35 -6.28 0.59 24.29
N ASP A 36 -5.85 0.66 23.03
CA ASP A 36 -4.46 0.78 22.61
C ASP A 36 -4.32 1.82 21.48
N PHE A 37 -3.20 2.53 21.44
CA PHE A 37 -2.89 3.52 20.40
C PHE A 37 -1.51 3.24 19.81
N GLU A 38 -1.43 3.28 18.49
CA GLU A 38 -0.16 3.31 17.79
C GLU A 38 0.22 4.76 17.48
N LEU A 39 1.37 5.21 17.99
CA LEU A 39 1.87 6.56 17.76
C LEU A 39 2.40 6.66 16.32
N LEU A 40 1.67 7.36 15.45
CA LEU A 40 2.10 7.58 14.07
C LEU A 40 3.11 8.72 13.95
N GLY A 41 3.00 9.74 14.81
CA GLY A 41 3.91 10.86 14.77
C GLY A 41 3.68 11.93 15.84
N VAL A 42 4.71 12.76 16.03
CA VAL A 42 4.70 13.88 16.96
C VAL A 42 5.07 15.15 16.18
N ILE A 43 4.15 16.10 16.09
CA ILE A 43 4.40 17.39 15.44
C ILE A 43 4.63 18.45 16.51
N LYS A 44 5.75 19.16 16.39
CA LYS A 44 6.01 20.35 17.19
C LYS A 44 5.60 21.57 16.37
N LEU A 45 4.48 22.19 16.75
CA LEU A 45 4.01 23.42 16.11
C LEU A 45 4.83 24.61 16.60
N SER A 46 5.25 25.47 15.68
CA SER A 46 5.80 26.78 16.02
C SER A 46 4.68 27.73 16.47
N PRO A 47 5.00 28.82 17.19
CA PRO A 47 4.02 29.85 17.50
C PRO A 47 3.35 30.46 16.25
N GLU A 48 4.08 30.53 15.13
CA GLU A 48 3.63 31.10 13.86
C GLU A 48 2.58 30.20 13.17
N ASP A 49 2.72 28.87 13.29
CA ASP A 49 1.74 27.89 12.77
C ASP A 49 0.37 27.97 13.47
N LEU A 50 0.31 28.62 14.64
CA LEU A 50 -0.89 28.80 15.43
C LEU A 50 -1.56 30.16 15.20
N ASP A 51 -0.82 31.13 14.65
CA ASP A 51 -1.31 32.49 14.38
C ASP A 51 -1.84 32.65 12.94
N ALA A 52 -1.62 31.65 12.08
CA ALA A 52 -2.19 31.55 10.73
C ALA A 52 -3.67 31.11 10.75
N GLU A 53 -4.51 31.86 11.47
CA GLU A 53 -5.90 32.21 11.19
C GLU A 53 -6.54 32.78 12.46
N SER A 54 -7.03 34.00 12.35
CA SER A 54 -7.85 34.63 13.37
C SER A 54 -9.04 33.74 13.77
N ASN A 55 -9.03 33.22 15.00
CA ASN A 55 -10.16 32.59 15.71
C ASN A 55 -10.79 31.30 15.13
N SER A 56 -10.20 30.66 14.13
CA SER A 56 -10.51 29.28 13.76
C SER A 56 -9.31 28.41 14.09
N HIS A 57 -9.53 27.30 14.81
CA HIS A 57 -8.52 26.25 14.93
C HIS A 57 -8.01 25.87 13.53
N PRO A 58 -6.70 25.62 13.31
CA PRO A 58 -6.22 25.14 12.02
C PRO A 58 -7.04 23.92 11.61
N SER A 59 -7.55 23.93 10.38
CA SER A 59 -8.41 22.85 9.90
C SER A 59 -7.66 21.52 10.00
N TRP A 60 -8.40 20.43 10.27
CA TRP A 60 -7.84 19.08 10.33
C TRP A 60 -7.03 18.75 9.08
N GLU A 61 -7.51 19.19 7.92
CA GLU A 61 -6.85 19.04 6.62
C GLU A 61 -5.45 19.69 6.60
N PHE A 62 -5.30 20.86 7.21
CA PHE A 62 -4.00 21.54 7.28
C PHE A 62 -2.98 20.74 8.11
N LEU A 63 -3.41 20.21 9.26
CA LEU A 63 -2.53 19.42 10.14
C LEU A 63 -2.12 18.10 9.50
N VAL A 64 -3.05 17.41 8.83
CA VAL A 64 -2.77 16.17 8.10
C VAL A 64 -1.83 16.44 6.92
N ASN A 65 -2.11 17.45 6.10
CA ASN A 65 -1.30 17.78 4.94
C ASN A 65 0.13 18.18 5.32
N SER A 66 0.29 18.95 6.40
CA SER A 66 1.62 19.33 6.91
C SER A 66 2.41 18.11 7.40
N CYS A 67 1.72 17.14 8.01
CA CYS A 67 2.33 15.91 8.51
C CYS A 67 2.80 15.00 7.36
N LEU A 68 1.96 14.85 6.34
CA LEU A 68 2.28 14.06 5.14
C LEU A 68 3.42 14.70 4.33
N HIS A 69 3.42 16.02 4.16
CA HIS A 69 4.53 16.74 3.52
C HIS A 69 5.86 16.57 4.27
N GLY A 70 5.84 16.65 5.60
CA GLY A 70 7.03 16.41 6.43
C GLY A 70 7.58 14.98 6.30
N MET A 71 6.74 14.03 5.89
CA MET A 71 7.10 12.63 5.62
C MET A 71 7.49 12.38 4.14
N GLY A 72 7.52 13.42 3.30
CA GLY A 72 7.90 13.31 1.89
C GLY A 72 6.74 13.01 0.92
N TYR A 73 5.49 13.06 1.40
CA TYR A 73 4.31 12.94 0.55
C TYR A 73 3.88 14.33 0.08
N ASP A 74 4.10 14.63 -1.20
CA ASP A 74 3.62 15.86 -1.82
C ASP A 74 2.15 15.71 -2.23
N MET A 75 1.29 16.41 -1.51
CA MET A 75 -0.16 16.46 -1.74
C MET A 75 -0.58 17.66 -2.60
N THR A 76 0.36 18.44 -3.16
CA THR A 76 0.05 19.69 -3.90
C THR A 76 -0.18 19.54 -5.39
N GLU A 77 0.02 18.36 -5.97
CA GLU A 77 -0.52 18.08 -7.31
C GLU A 77 -1.98 17.64 -7.18
N GLU A 78 -2.91 18.59 -7.39
CA GLU A 78 -4.08 18.29 -8.20
C GLU A 78 -3.56 17.84 -9.57
N SER A 79 -3.03 16.63 -9.65
CA SER A 79 -2.94 15.96 -10.93
C SER A 79 -4.39 15.77 -11.34
N THR A 80 -4.81 16.53 -12.34
CA THR A 80 -5.85 16.07 -13.25
C THR A 80 -5.27 14.88 -14.00
N ASP A 81 -5.03 13.80 -13.26
CA ASP A 81 -4.78 12.49 -13.78
C ASP A 81 -6.13 12.09 -14.35
N SER A 82 -6.33 12.36 -15.64
CA SER A 82 -7.25 11.59 -16.44
C SER A 82 -6.70 10.16 -16.48
N ARG A 83 -6.68 9.49 -15.32
CA ARG A 83 -6.67 8.05 -15.28
C ARG A 83 -7.95 7.70 -16.01
N ASP A 84 -7.82 7.14 -17.20
CA ASP A 84 -8.89 6.32 -17.74
C ASP A 84 -9.22 5.34 -16.61
N GLU A 85 -10.33 5.58 -15.90
CA GLU A 85 -10.78 4.82 -14.72
C GLU A 85 -11.12 3.37 -15.06
N ASN A 86 -10.70 2.88 -16.23
CA ASN A 86 -11.19 1.67 -16.86
C ASN A 86 -10.17 0.54 -16.92
N CYS A 87 -8.89 0.75 -16.56
CA CYS A 87 -7.89 -0.32 -16.59
C CYS A 87 -6.58 0.11 -15.93
N SER A 88 -6.43 -0.03 -14.60
CA SER A 88 -5.15 0.24 -13.96
C SER A 88 -4.55 -1.03 -13.36
N LEU A 89 -3.85 -1.76 -14.22
CA LEU A 89 -2.78 -2.65 -13.78
C LEU A 89 -1.50 -1.83 -13.67
N ASP A 90 -0.97 -1.74 -12.45
CA ASP A 90 0.33 -1.13 -12.20
C ASP A 90 1.35 -2.21 -11.82
N ILE A 91 2.49 -2.20 -12.51
CA ILE A 91 3.55 -3.17 -12.31
C ILE A 91 4.89 -2.45 -12.27
N LYS A 92 5.51 -2.48 -11.09
CA LYS A 92 6.77 -1.78 -10.82
C LYS A 92 7.81 -2.75 -10.27
N VAL A 93 9.06 -2.59 -10.71
CA VAL A 93 10.21 -3.21 -10.08
C VAL A 93 11.04 -2.11 -9.41
N ILE A 94 11.16 -2.17 -8.09
CA ILE A 94 11.87 -1.19 -7.28
C ILE A 94 13.06 -1.82 -6.56
N ASP A 95 14.03 -1.00 -6.20
CA ASP A 95 15.18 -1.41 -5.39
C ASP A 95 14.81 -1.28 -3.91
N ILE A 96 15.05 -2.33 -3.11
CA ILE A 96 14.80 -2.37 -1.65
C ILE A 96 16.04 -2.91 -0.92
N ASP A 97 16.82 -2.02 -0.32
CA ASP A 97 18.11 -2.33 0.33
C ASP A 97 19.06 -3.15 -0.58
N ASP A 98 19.29 -4.43 -0.26
CA ASP A 98 20.15 -5.37 -0.98
C ASP A 98 19.39 -6.26 -1.98
N ARG A 99 18.11 -5.97 -2.20
CA ARG A 99 17.17 -6.77 -2.99
C ARG A 99 16.31 -5.92 -3.91
N PHE A 100 15.44 -6.58 -4.65
CA PHE A 100 14.48 -5.96 -5.55
C PHE A 100 13.07 -6.45 -5.21
N ALA A 101 12.09 -5.57 -5.39
CA ALA A 101 10.68 -5.90 -5.19
C ALA A 101 9.90 -5.63 -6.48
N LEU A 102 9.14 -6.64 -6.92
CA LEU A 102 8.10 -6.52 -7.92
C LEU A 102 6.79 -6.26 -7.19
N ILE A 103 6.15 -5.14 -7.45
CA ILE A 103 4.85 -4.76 -6.92
C ILE A 103 3.84 -4.84 -8.06
N VAL A 104 2.73 -5.52 -7.81
CA VAL A 104 1.58 -5.66 -8.70
C VAL A 104 0.36 -5.11 -7.99
N GLU A 105 -0.27 -4.11 -8.59
CA GLU A 105 -1.53 -3.52 -8.12
C GLU A 105 -2.53 -3.60 -9.27
N CYS A 106 -3.73 -4.13 -9.01
CA CYS A 106 -4.76 -4.24 -10.03
C CYS A 106 -6.11 -3.78 -9.49
N PHE A 107 -6.61 -2.69 -10.04
CA PHE A 107 -7.92 -2.12 -9.71
C PHE A 107 -8.93 -2.33 -10.85
N ASP A 108 -8.63 -3.23 -11.79
CA ASP A 108 -9.51 -3.54 -12.91
C ASP A 108 -10.62 -4.52 -12.49
N GLU A 109 -11.85 -4.00 -12.39
CA GLU A 109 -13.04 -4.80 -12.01
C GLU A 109 -13.32 -5.95 -12.97
N GLN A 110 -13.00 -5.83 -14.26
CA GLN A 110 -13.23 -6.89 -15.24
C GLN A 110 -12.32 -8.09 -14.94
N ILE A 111 -11.06 -7.84 -14.59
CA ILE A 111 -10.11 -8.91 -14.31
C ILE A 111 -10.37 -9.55 -12.95
N ILE A 112 -10.77 -8.76 -11.96
CA ILE A 112 -11.26 -9.29 -10.69
C ILE A 112 -12.47 -10.21 -10.94
N ALA A 113 -13.40 -9.83 -11.81
CA ALA A 113 -14.52 -10.69 -12.18
C ALA A 113 -14.07 -11.98 -12.89
N GLU A 114 -13.08 -11.92 -13.78
CA GLU A 114 -12.49 -13.11 -14.42
C GLU A 114 -11.85 -14.06 -13.39
N PHE A 115 -11.17 -13.53 -12.37
CA PHE A 115 -10.67 -14.33 -11.26
C PHE A 115 -11.79 -15.00 -10.47
N GLN A 116 -12.87 -14.27 -10.19
CA GLN A 116 -14.04 -14.81 -9.47
C GLN A 116 -14.74 -15.92 -10.24
N GLU A 117 -14.83 -15.81 -11.57
CA GLU A 117 -15.35 -16.90 -12.43
C GLU A 117 -14.49 -18.17 -12.35
N LEU A 118 -13.20 -18.02 -12.09
CA LEU A 118 -12.25 -19.11 -11.89
C LEU A 118 -12.21 -19.61 -10.43
N GLY A 119 -12.97 -18.99 -9.52
CA GLY A 119 -13.05 -19.37 -8.11
C GLY A 119 -12.03 -18.66 -7.21
N PHE A 120 -11.50 -17.52 -7.63
CA PHE A 120 -10.49 -16.74 -6.91
C PHE A 120 -10.97 -15.33 -6.60
N ASP A 121 -10.55 -14.76 -5.48
CA ASP A 121 -11.07 -13.46 -5.00
C ASP A 121 -10.52 -12.25 -5.78
N GLY A 122 -9.37 -12.39 -6.43
CA GLY A 122 -8.68 -11.29 -7.12
C GLY A 122 -7.91 -10.33 -6.19
N ASN A 123 -7.72 -10.72 -4.94
CA ASN A 123 -6.95 -9.99 -3.93
C ASN A 123 -5.43 -10.27 -4.04
N GLY A 124 -4.64 -9.72 -3.12
CA GLY A 124 -3.19 -9.89 -3.06
C GLY A 124 -2.72 -11.34 -2.99
N TYR A 125 -3.49 -12.25 -2.38
CA TYR A 125 -3.16 -13.69 -2.38
C TYR A 125 -3.31 -14.29 -3.77
N THR A 126 -4.39 -13.95 -4.48
CA THR A 126 -4.58 -14.34 -5.89
C THR A 126 -3.39 -13.90 -6.75
N TRP A 127 -2.92 -12.67 -6.57
CA TRP A 127 -1.75 -12.17 -7.28
C TRP A 127 -0.43 -12.84 -6.87
N CYS A 128 -0.24 -13.19 -5.59
CA CYS A 128 0.91 -13.99 -5.16
C CYS A 128 0.93 -15.37 -5.82
N GLY A 129 -0.21 -16.06 -5.91
CA GLY A 129 -0.31 -17.33 -6.64
C GLY A 129 0.04 -17.21 -8.12
N ILE A 130 -0.41 -16.14 -8.78
CA ILE A 130 -0.06 -15.83 -10.17
C ILE A 130 1.44 -15.58 -10.33
N LEU A 131 2.02 -14.75 -9.45
CA LEU A 131 3.45 -14.44 -9.44
C LEU A 131 4.30 -15.71 -9.30
N GLU A 132 3.92 -16.58 -8.35
CA GLU A 132 4.57 -17.85 -8.09
C GLU A 132 4.46 -18.81 -9.29
N SER A 133 3.28 -18.92 -9.89
CA SER A 133 3.05 -19.74 -11.09
C SER A 133 3.96 -19.31 -12.25
N ILE A 134 4.01 -18.01 -12.54
CA ILE A 134 4.88 -17.43 -13.58
C ILE A 134 6.35 -17.65 -13.24
N ALA A 135 6.75 -17.41 -11.99
CA ALA A 135 8.12 -17.60 -11.55
C ALA A 135 8.60 -19.03 -11.80
N ARG A 136 7.78 -20.04 -11.46
CA ARG A 136 8.07 -21.45 -11.72
C ARG A 136 8.16 -21.79 -13.21
N PHE A 137 7.30 -21.20 -14.05
CA PHE A 137 7.38 -21.37 -15.50
C PHE A 137 8.69 -20.85 -16.08
N ILE A 138 9.23 -19.75 -15.55
CA ILE A 138 10.52 -19.19 -15.99
C ILE A 138 11.68 -20.04 -15.45
N SER A 139 11.70 -20.31 -14.14
CA SER A 139 12.75 -21.08 -13.49
C SER A 139 12.31 -21.58 -12.11
N GLU A 140 12.15 -22.90 -11.98
CA GLU A 140 11.75 -23.53 -10.71
C GLU A 140 12.75 -23.26 -9.57
N ASP A 141 14.05 -23.26 -9.86
CA ASP A 141 15.06 -23.05 -8.83
C ASP A 141 15.04 -21.60 -8.30
N LYS A 142 14.85 -20.60 -9.17
CA LYS A 142 14.73 -19.20 -8.76
C LYS A 142 13.41 -18.88 -8.07
N ALA A 143 12.32 -19.53 -8.48
CA ALA A 143 11.00 -19.34 -7.86
C ALA A 143 11.03 -19.64 -6.37
N ARG A 144 11.77 -20.68 -5.96
CA ARG A 144 11.97 -21.05 -4.54
C ARG A 144 12.70 -19.99 -3.71
N GLU A 145 13.35 -19.02 -4.34
CA GLU A 145 14.05 -17.91 -3.67
C GLU A 145 13.17 -16.66 -3.52
N ILE A 146 11.97 -16.62 -4.14
CA ILE A 146 11.06 -15.48 -4.05
C ILE A 146 10.40 -15.45 -2.66
N LEU A 147 10.37 -14.26 -2.06
CA LEU A 147 9.53 -13.99 -0.90
C LEU A 147 8.28 -13.24 -1.35
N HIS A 148 7.11 -13.80 -1.06
CA HIS A 148 5.81 -13.21 -1.39
C HIS A 148 5.21 -12.51 -0.17
N THR A 149 4.58 -11.37 -0.43
CA THR A 149 3.95 -10.51 0.58
C THR A 149 2.64 -9.98 0.00
N PRO A 150 1.51 -10.65 0.28
CA PRO A 150 0.20 -10.16 -0.13
C PRO A 150 -0.24 -9.00 0.77
N GLU A 151 -0.83 -7.95 0.20
CA GLU A 151 -1.35 -6.79 0.94
C GLU A 151 -2.63 -6.28 0.30
N ALA A 152 -3.79 -6.57 0.90
CA ALA A 152 -5.12 -6.16 0.39
C ALA A 152 -5.31 -6.51 -1.10
N ASP A 153 -5.30 -5.52 -1.98
CA ASP A 153 -5.50 -5.66 -3.44
C ASP A 153 -4.16 -5.74 -4.22
N ASN A 154 -3.04 -5.78 -3.50
CA ASN A 154 -1.69 -5.73 -4.04
C ASN A 154 -0.91 -7.01 -3.70
N ALA A 155 0.07 -7.34 -4.52
CA ALA A 155 1.06 -8.36 -4.22
C ALA A 155 2.47 -7.85 -4.44
N MET A 156 3.38 -8.28 -3.56
CA MET A 156 4.80 -8.01 -3.68
C MET A 156 5.60 -9.31 -3.72
N ALA A 157 6.50 -9.43 -4.71
CA ALA A 157 7.49 -10.49 -4.83
C ALA A 157 8.90 -9.92 -4.71
N ILE A 158 9.69 -10.45 -3.77
CA ILE A 158 11.05 -9.97 -3.47
C ILE A 158 12.07 -11.01 -3.91
N HIS A 159 13.12 -10.57 -4.62
CA HIS A 159 14.19 -11.44 -5.12
C HIS A 159 15.55 -10.70 -5.25
N ASN A 160 16.65 -11.44 -5.31
CA ASN A 160 18.02 -10.89 -5.43
C ASN A 160 18.40 -10.49 -6.87
N SER A 161 17.62 -10.87 -7.87
CA SER A 161 17.86 -10.59 -9.30
C SER A 161 16.75 -9.72 -9.85
N LYS A 162 17.08 -8.46 -10.15
CA LYS A 162 16.20 -7.50 -10.81
C LYS A 162 15.72 -7.99 -12.17
N GLU A 163 16.64 -8.54 -12.97
CA GLU A 163 16.36 -9.05 -14.32
C GLU A 163 15.29 -10.16 -14.28
N TYR A 164 15.33 -11.02 -13.26
CA TYR A 164 14.33 -12.07 -13.08
C TYR A 164 12.94 -11.50 -12.73
N LEU A 165 12.89 -10.49 -11.85
CA LEU A 165 11.63 -9.80 -11.54
C LEU A 165 11.09 -9.01 -12.73
N GLU A 166 11.96 -8.41 -13.55
CA GLU A 166 11.58 -7.73 -14.79
C GLU A 166 11.01 -8.73 -15.82
N GLU A 167 11.56 -9.95 -15.88
CA GLU A 167 11.02 -11.03 -16.72
C GLU A 167 9.62 -11.47 -16.24
N ILE A 168 9.44 -11.67 -14.92
CA ILE A 168 8.13 -11.97 -14.33
C ILE A 168 7.14 -10.83 -14.65
N ALA A 169 7.53 -9.57 -14.42
CA ALA A 169 6.71 -8.40 -14.74
C ALA A 169 6.28 -8.37 -16.22
N SER A 170 7.18 -8.72 -17.14
CA SER A 170 6.84 -8.82 -18.57
C SER A 170 5.82 -9.93 -18.84
N LYS A 171 5.88 -11.06 -18.14
CA LYS A 171 4.91 -12.16 -18.29
C LYS A 171 3.54 -11.82 -17.71
N ILE A 172 3.48 -11.06 -16.62
CA ILE A 172 2.20 -10.58 -16.08
C ILE A 172 1.52 -9.64 -17.06
N ARG A 173 2.26 -8.67 -17.63
CA ARG A 173 1.71 -7.78 -18.68
C ARG A 173 1.16 -8.58 -19.85
N HIS A 174 1.87 -9.62 -20.27
CA HIS A 174 1.39 -10.51 -21.33
C HIS A 174 0.13 -11.29 -20.92
N ALA A 175 0.06 -11.82 -19.70
CA ALA A 175 -1.14 -12.50 -19.19
C ALA A 175 -2.34 -11.57 -19.13
N PHE A 176 -2.12 -10.30 -18.82
CA PHE A 176 -3.16 -9.29 -18.80
C PHE A 176 -3.73 -8.99 -20.21
N GLU A 177 -2.89 -9.10 -21.25
CA GLU A 177 -3.31 -8.91 -22.64
C GLU A 177 -3.87 -10.19 -23.30
N ASP A 178 -3.62 -11.36 -22.70
CA ASP A 178 -3.99 -12.68 -23.22
C ASP A 178 -4.74 -13.49 -22.17
N SER A 179 -6.08 -13.45 -22.22
CA SER A 179 -6.95 -14.12 -21.27
C SER A 179 -6.82 -15.65 -21.27
N GLU A 180 -6.39 -16.27 -22.36
CA GLU A 180 -6.11 -17.71 -22.38
C GLU A 180 -4.81 -18.01 -21.64
N TYR A 181 -3.80 -17.17 -21.79
CA TYR A 181 -2.57 -17.27 -21.00
C TYR A 181 -2.83 -17.02 -19.51
N MET A 182 -3.68 -16.04 -19.16
CA MET A 182 -4.09 -15.79 -17.76
C MET A 182 -4.70 -17.03 -17.12
N LYS A 183 -5.64 -17.71 -17.80
CA LYS A 183 -6.26 -18.94 -17.31
C LYS A 183 -5.23 -20.04 -17.04
N ILE A 184 -4.24 -20.20 -17.93
CA ILE A 184 -3.16 -21.19 -17.75
C ILE A 184 -2.34 -20.86 -16.50
N VAL A 185 -1.99 -19.59 -16.31
CA VAL A 185 -1.20 -19.12 -15.16
C VAL A 185 -1.97 -19.33 -13.86
N VAL A 186 -3.24 -18.93 -13.82
CA VAL A 186 -4.12 -19.08 -12.66
C VAL A 186 -4.34 -20.56 -12.30
N GLN A 187 -4.56 -21.43 -13.29
CA GLN A 187 -4.68 -22.88 -13.05
C GLN A 187 -3.38 -23.55 -12.60
N GLY A 188 -2.23 -22.96 -12.94
CA GLY A 188 -0.90 -23.42 -12.50
C GLY A 188 -0.47 -22.87 -11.15
N ALA A 189 -1.24 -21.95 -10.57
CA ALA A 189 -0.96 -21.37 -9.27
C ALA A 189 -1.24 -22.40 -8.16
N ASP A 190 -0.37 -22.41 -7.15
CA ASP A 190 -0.44 -23.40 -6.07
C ASP A 190 -1.57 -23.00 -5.10
N PRO A 191 -2.53 -23.89 -4.79
CA PRO A 191 -3.63 -23.59 -3.88
C PRO A 191 -3.17 -23.03 -2.53
N GLU A 192 -1.99 -23.39 -2.04
CA GLU A 192 -1.46 -22.88 -0.77
C GLU A 192 -1.24 -21.35 -0.76
N TYR A 193 -1.17 -20.71 -1.94
CA TYR A 193 -1.00 -19.26 -2.06
C TYR A 193 -2.29 -18.51 -2.38
N ILE A 194 -3.43 -19.21 -2.56
CA ILE A 194 -4.66 -18.62 -3.09
C ILE A 194 -5.91 -18.89 -2.23
N GLU A 195 -5.81 -19.75 -1.20
CA GLU A 195 -6.88 -19.98 -0.21
C GLU A 195 -6.81 -19.06 1.01
#